data_AF-A0A7X1GU38-F1
#
_entry.id   AF-A0A7X1GU38-F1
#
_cell.length_a   1.000
_cell.length_b   1.000
_cell.length_c   1.000
_cell.angle_alpha   90.00
_cell.angle_beta   90.00
_cell.angle_gamma   90.00
#
_symmetry.space_group_name_H-M   'P 1'
#
loop_
_entity.id
_entity.type
_entity.pdbx_description
1 polymer ?
#
loop_
_entity_poly.entity_id
_entity_poly.type
_entity_poly.pdbx_seq_one_letter_code
_entity_poly.pdbx_strand_id
1 'polypeptide(L)'
;MKPKSKYSLQRTMVVYFLLIGFAALLVGVEFIAETQGDDMRQAFHVRVADQAATSLDGDASLQPLTHLRNKAVLVIAIIMVVILIVMTMFMKHITEPLQHMIAASRKISGGDLSQTIRIEGDNELAELGGVINEMSSNLQEIIHISRNTRASGEAFLSAMAGALDPAGPDAGDLPRLQREMDGFRSELDLLGQALDCFKFYTIPKADT
;
A
#
# COMPACT_ATOMS: atom_id res chain seq x y z
N MET A 1 21.78 1.98 -13.81
CA MET A 1 21.58 2.13 -12.35
C MET A 1 21.47 0.74 -11.73
N LYS A 2 22.19 0.47 -10.62
CA LYS A 2 22.09 -0.83 -9.92
C LYS A 2 20.72 -0.94 -9.24
N PRO A 3 20.00 -2.06 -9.34
CA PRO A 3 18.76 -2.24 -8.58
C PRO A 3 19.10 -2.23 -7.09
N LYS A 4 18.70 -1.18 -6.37
CA LYS A 4 18.84 -1.09 -4.92
C LYS A 4 17.86 -2.08 -4.27
N SER A 5 18.31 -2.67 -3.17
CA SER A 5 17.78 -3.86 -2.49
C SER A 5 16.25 -4.01 -2.52
N LYS A 6 15.79 -5.10 -3.15
CA LYS A 6 14.39 -5.44 -3.46
C LYS A 6 13.48 -5.86 -2.29
N TYR A 7 13.90 -5.79 -1.02
CA TYR A 7 13.22 -6.52 0.07
C TYR A 7 13.18 -5.82 1.44
N SER A 8 12.90 -4.51 1.52
CA SER A 8 12.88 -3.81 2.81
C SER A 8 11.55 -3.98 3.55
N LEU A 9 10.42 -4.05 2.85
CA LEU A 9 9.11 -4.36 3.45
C LEU A 9 9.05 -5.84 3.85
N GLN A 10 9.54 -6.75 3.00
CA GLN A 10 9.61 -8.17 3.38
C GLN A 10 10.44 -8.36 4.66
N ARG A 11 11.59 -7.67 4.78
CA ARG A 11 12.40 -7.70 6.00
C ARG A 11 11.62 -7.19 7.21
N THR A 12 10.86 -6.12 7.05
CA THR A 12 10.02 -5.56 8.12
C THR A 12 8.94 -6.55 8.58
N MET A 13 8.29 -7.23 7.64
CA MET A 13 7.32 -8.28 7.96
C MET A 13 7.98 -9.45 8.72
N VAL A 14 9.16 -9.89 8.29
CA VAL A 14 9.93 -10.93 8.98
C VAL A 14 10.27 -10.50 10.42
N VAL A 15 10.67 -9.25 10.63
CA VAL A 15 10.95 -8.72 11.97
C VAL A 15 9.71 -8.77 12.86
N TYR A 16 8.53 -8.44 12.36
CA TYR A 16 7.29 -8.54 13.13
C TYR A 16 6.94 -9.99 13.49
N PHE A 17 7.08 -10.93 12.56
CA PHE A 17 6.90 -12.36 12.85
C PHE A 17 7.92 -12.87 13.87
N LEU A 18 9.18 -12.43 13.77
CA LEU A 18 10.22 -12.80 14.73
C LEU A 18 9.92 -12.22 16.11
N LEU A 19 9.46 -10.97 16.21
CA LEU A 19 9.04 -10.36 17.48
C LEU A 19 7.90 -11.13 18.15
N ILE A 20 6.86 -11.48 17.39
CA ILE A 20 5.72 -12.27 17.90
C ILE A 20 6.22 -13.66 18.34
N GLY A 21 7.00 -14.33 17.49
CA GLY A 21 7.55 -15.66 17.77
C GLY A 21 8.48 -15.67 18.98
N PHE A 22 9.33 -14.66 19.13
CA PHE A 22 10.22 -14.50 20.28
C PHE A 22 9.43 -14.25 21.57
N ALA A 23 8.41 -13.38 21.53
CA ALA A 23 7.54 -13.17 22.67
C ALA A 23 6.79 -14.45 23.08
N ALA A 24 6.28 -15.21 22.10
CA ALA A 24 5.63 -16.50 22.35
C ALA A 24 6.61 -17.53 22.94
N LEU A 25 7.85 -17.56 22.46
CA LEU A 25 8.90 -18.46 22.95
C LEU A 25 9.30 -18.12 24.38
N LEU A 26 9.53 -16.84 24.70
CA LEU A 26 9.84 -16.40 26.07
C LEU A 26 8.74 -16.81 27.04
N VAL A 27 7.49 -16.61 26.65
CA VAL A 27 6.33 -17.04 27.45
C VAL A 27 6.29 -18.56 27.62
N GLY A 28 6.55 -19.32 26.57
CA GLY A 28 6.61 -20.78 26.64
C GLY A 28 7.71 -21.27 27.58
N VAL A 29 8.90 -20.64 27.54
CA VAL A 29 10.01 -20.95 28.45
C VAL A 29 9.65 -20.64 29.90
N GLU A 30 9.06 -19.47 30.17
CA GLU A 30 8.58 -19.09 31.50
C GLU A 30 7.59 -20.14 32.04
N PHE A 31 6.62 -20.55 31.23
CA PHE A 31 5.63 -21.55 31.59
C PHE A 31 6.23 -22.93 31.88
N ILE A 32 7.21 -23.38 31.08
CA ILE A 32 7.88 -24.68 31.28
C ILE A 32 8.78 -24.64 32.51
N ALA A 33 9.55 -23.57 32.72
CA ALA A 33 10.41 -23.40 33.89
C ALA A 33 9.60 -23.41 35.19
N GLU A 34 8.43 -22.77 35.15
CA GLU A 34 7.48 -22.74 36.25
C GLU A 34 6.83 -24.11 36.53
N THR A 35 6.58 -24.89 35.49
CA THR A 35 6.05 -26.25 35.63
C THR A 35 7.09 -27.23 36.21
N GLN A 36 8.39 -26.95 36.03
CA GLN A 36 9.48 -27.80 36.55
C GLN A 36 10.13 -27.30 37.85
N GLY A 37 9.93 -26.04 38.24
CA GLY A 37 10.55 -25.42 39.41
C GLY A 37 9.89 -25.84 40.72
N ASP A 38 10.43 -26.89 41.35
CA ASP A 38 10.57 -27.22 42.79
C ASP A 38 9.46 -26.95 43.86
N ASP A 39 8.37 -26.23 43.59
CA ASP A 39 7.30 -25.99 44.57
C ASP A 39 6.61 -27.29 45.00
N MET A 40 6.50 -28.28 44.09
CA MET A 40 6.01 -29.61 44.45
C MET A 40 6.99 -30.39 45.33
N ARG A 41 8.30 -30.20 45.17
CA ARG A 41 9.31 -30.93 45.96
C ARG A 41 9.39 -30.41 47.39
N GLN A 42 9.31 -29.10 47.59
CA GLN A 42 9.29 -28.51 48.94
C GLN A 42 7.95 -28.75 49.67
N ALA A 43 6.80 -28.71 48.97
CA ALA A 43 5.50 -29.05 49.57
C ALA A 43 5.40 -30.52 50.01
N PHE A 44 6.08 -31.43 49.31
CA PHE A 44 6.09 -32.86 49.64
C PHE A 44 6.98 -33.17 50.85
N HIS A 45 8.11 -32.47 51.03
CA HIS A 45 9.02 -32.73 52.16
C HIS A 45 8.60 -32.11 53.49
N VAL A 46 7.81 -31.03 53.50
CA VAL A 46 7.38 -30.36 54.75
C VAL A 46 6.18 -31.04 55.42
N ARG A 47 5.32 -31.77 54.69
CA ARG A 47 4.11 -32.39 55.27
C ARG A 47 4.30 -33.83 55.74
N VAL A 48 5.25 -34.58 55.20
CA VAL A 48 5.50 -35.97 55.66
C VAL A 48 6.14 -36.02 57.06
N ALA A 49 6.77 -34.94 57.51
CA ALA A 49 7.34 -34.84 58.86
C ALA A 49 6.36 -34.28 59.91
N ASP A 50 5.34 -33.50 59.52
CA ASP A 50 4.48 -32.76 60.45
C ASP A 50 3.03 -33.29 60.52
N GLN A 51 2.58 -34.08 59.53
CA GLN A 51 1.19 -34.56 59.41
C GLN A 51 0.82 -35.72 60.36
N ALA A 52 1.60 -35.94 61.43
CA ALA A 52 1.20 -36.80 62.54
C ALA A 52 0.35 -36.03 63.59
N ALA A 53 0.26 -34.71 63.53
CA ALA A 53 -0.57 -33.94 64.45
C ALA A 53 -1.29 -32.79 63.75
N THR A 54 -2.51 -32.51 64.19
CA THR A 54 -3.28 -31.27 63.97
C THR A 54 -4.01 -31.10 62.62
N SER A 55 -5.25 -31.61 62.63
CA SER A 55 -6.51 -30.91 62.30
C SER A 55 -6.66 -30.11 60.99
N LEU A 56 -7.53 -30.67 60.13
CA LEU A 56 -8.59 -30.03 59.34
C LEU A 56 -8.71 -28.48 59.42
N ASP A 57 -7.93 -27.76 58.63
CA ASP A 57 -8.21 -26.36 58.25
C ASP A 57 -8.44 -26.29 56.74
N GLY A 58 -9.71 -26.11 56.34
CA GLY A 58 -10.18 -26.18 54.96
C GLY A 58 -9.80 -25.00 54.05
N ASP A 59 -9.00 -24.05 54.55
CA ASP A 59 -8.59 -22.83 53.84
C ASP A 59 -7.11 -22.86 53.40
N ALA A 60 -6.31 -23.76 53.98
CA ALA A 60 -4.85 -23.82 53.76
C ALA A 60 -4.41 -24.47 52.43
N SER A 61 -5.34 -24.87 51.56
CA SER A 61 -5.04 -25.68 50.36
C SER A 61 -5.23 -24.97 49.02
N LEU A 62 -5.66 -23.70 48.99
CA LEU A 62 -5.92 -22.95 47.75
C LEU A 62 -4.84 -21.94 47.37
N GLN A 63 -3.89 -21.63 48.26
CA GLN A 63 -2.81 -20.67 47.99
C GLN A 63 -1.96 -21.02 46.75
N PRO A 64 -1.56 -22.29 46.50
CA PRO A 64 -0.77 -22.65 45.31
C PRO A 64 -1.51 -22.35 43.99
N LEU A 65 -2.84 -22.52 43.98
CA LEU A 65 -3.67 -22.25 42.82
C LEU A 65 -3.74 -20.75 42.50
N THR A 66 -3.68 -19.89 43.51
CA THR A 66 -3.74 -18.43 43.32
C THR A 66 -2.45 -17.85 42.75
N HIS A 67 -1.28 -18.41 43.10
CA HIS A 67 0.01 -18.00 42.54
C HIS A 67 0.13 -18.36 41.05
N LEU A 68 -0.27 -19.58 40.67
CA LEU A 68 -0.32 -20.01 39.27
C LEU A 68 -1.28 -19.13 38.44
N ARG A 69 -2.45 -18.81 38.99
CA ARG A 69 -3.43 -17.93 38.33
C ARG A 69 -2.86 -16.54 38.09
N ASN A 70 -2.31 -15.88 39.11
CA ASN A 70 -1.82 -14.51 38.98
C ASN A 70 -0.66 -14.40 37.99
N LYS A 71 0.24 -15.40 37.95
CA LYS A 71 1.32 -15.43 36.97
C LYS A 71 0.83 -15.71 35.55
N ALA A 72 -0.11 -16.65 35.37
CA ALA A 72 -0.75 -16.87 34.08
C ALA A 72 -1.44 -15.59 33.55
N VAL A 73 -2.11 -14.84 34.43
CA VAL A 73 -2.72 -13.54 34.08
C VAL A 73 -1.66 -12.53 33.63
N LEU A 74 -0.52 -12.45 34.32
CA LEU A 74 0.59 -11.54 33.96
C LEU A 74 1.17 -11.90 32.58
N VAL A 75 1.40 -13.18 32.31
CA VAL A 75 1.89 -13.68 31.03
C VAL A 75 0.93 -13.34 29.88
N ILE A 76 -0.38 -13.59 30.07
CA ILE A 76 -1.40 -13.24 29.08
C ILE A 76 -1.43 -11.73 28.84
N ALA A 77 -1.31 -10.92 29.91
CA ALA A 77 -1.26 -9.48 29.80
C ALA A 77 -0.05 -9.00 28.96
N ILE A 78 1.14 -9.59 29.17
CA ILE A 78 2.33 -9.26 28.37
C ILE A 78 2.12 -9.62 26.89
N ILE A 79 1.58 -10.80 26.59
CA ILE A 79 1.30 -11.21 25.20
C ILE A 79 0.34 -10.23 24.53
N MET A 80 -0.74 -9.86 25.22
CA MET A 80 -1.71 -8.90 24.71
C MET A 80 -1.06 -7.56 24.36
N VAL A 81 -0.18 -7.06 25.24
CA VAL A 81 0.57 -5.82 24.99
C VAL A 81 1.49 -5.96 23.77
N VAL A 82 2.24 -7.06 23.65
CA VAL A 82 3.11 -7.28 22.48
C VAL A 82 2.31 -7.35 21.18
N ILE A 83 1.19 -8.07 21.17
CA ILE A 83 0.31 -8.18 20.00
C ILE A 83 -0.21 -6.80 19.60
N LEU A 84 -0.67 -5.98 20.55
CA LEU A 84 -1.14 -4.62 20.29
C LEU A 84 -0.04 -3.74 19.68
N ILE A 85 1.19 -3.82 20.19
CA ILE A 85 2.33 -3.05 19.65
C ILE A 85 2.60 -3.48 18.20
N VAL A 86 2.75 -4.78 17.94
CA VAL A 86 3.05 -5.26 16.58
C VAL A 86 1.91 -4.93 15.61
N MET A 87 0.65 -5.10 16.04
CA MET A 87 -0.54 -4.79 15.24
C MET A 87 -0.59 -3.31 14.85
N THR A 88 -0.36 -2.40 15.81
CA THR A 88 -0.37 -0.96 15.53
C THR A 88 0.78 -0.54 14.60
N MET A 89 1.97 -1.14 14.74
CA MET A 89 3.07 -0.92 13.80
C MET A 89 2.74 -1.42 12.39
N PHE A 90 2.17 -2.62 12.27
CA PHE A 90 1.76 -3.19 10.99
C PHE A 90 0.76 -2.28 10.26
N MET A 91 -0.23 -1.77 11.01
CA MET A 91 -1.26 -0.91 10.46
C MET A 91 -0.66 0.39 9.89
N LYS A 92 0.25 1.03 10.62
CA LYS A 92 0.88 2.29 10.23
C LYS A 92 1.86 2.15 9.06
N HIS A 93 2.62 1.06 9.00
CA HIS A 93 3.69 0.91 8.01
C HIS A 93 3.28 0.16 6.74
N ILE A 94 2.14 -0.52 6.75
CA ILE A 94 1.68 -1.33 5.61
C ILE A 94 0.25 -0.98 5.25
N THR A 95 -0.70 -1.15 6.18
CA THR A 95 -2.13 -1.02 5.85
C THR A 95 -2.53 0.40 5.47
N GLU A 96 -2.11 1.41 6.23
CA GLU A 96 -2.46 2.80 6.02
C GLU A 96 -1.86 3.36 4.71
N PRO A 97 -0.55 3.18 4.40
CA PRO A 97 0.02 3.52 3.10
C PRO A 97 -0.71 2.85 1.94
N LEU A 98 -1.03 1.55 2.07
CA LEU A 98 -1.74 0.80 1.03
C LEU A 98 -3.16 1.35 0.79
N GLN A 99 -3.90 1.68 1.85
CA GLN A 99 -5.22 2.30 1.72
C GLN A 99 -5.14 3.67 1.04
N HIS A 100 -4.13 4.47 1.38
CA HIS A 100 -3.90 5.76 0.73
C HIS A 100 -3.61 5.59 -0.77
N MET A 101 -2.79 4.61 -1.15
CA MET A 101 -2.54 4.27 -2.55
C MET A 101 -3.82 3.86 -3.28
N ILE A 102 -4.67 3.02 -2.67
CA ILE A 102 -5.94 2.62 -3.27
C ILE A 102 -6.86 3.82 -3.46
N ALA A 103 -6.94 4.72 -2.47
CA ALA A 103 -7.77 5.92 -2.55
C ALA A 103 -7.29 6.87 -3.66
N ALA A 104 -5.97 7.10 -3.75
CA ALA A 104 -5.37 7.90 -4.83
C ALA A 104 -5.63 7.27 -6.20
N SER A 105 -5.39 5.96 -6.35
CA SER A 105 -5.66 5.22 -7.59
C SER A 105 -7.13 5.29 -8.00
N ARG A 106 -8.07 5.25 -7.05
CA ARG A 106 -9.50 5.44 -7.34
C ARG A 106 -9.79 6.83 -7.91
N LYS A 107 -9.19 7.88 -7.35
CA LYS A 107 -9.34 9.25 -7.87
C LYS A 107 -8.72 9.40 -9.26
N ILE A 108 -7.52 8.85 -9.48
CA ILE A 108 -6.86 8.80 -10.79
C ILE A 108 -7.76 8.09 -11.81
N SER A 109 -8.31 6.92 -11.47
CA SER A 109 -9.25 6.20 -12.34
C SER A 109 -10.57 6.95 -12.58
N GLY A 110 -10.95 7.86 -11.66
CA GLY A 110 -12.09 8.76 -11.80
C GLY A 110 -11.79 10.01 -12.64
N GLY A 111 -10.56 10.17 -13.13
CA GLY A 111 -10.14 11.29 -13.99
C GLY A 111 -9.39 12.41 -13.26
N ASP A 112 -9.19 12.32 -11.94
CA ASP A 112 -8.36 13.26 -11.20
C ASP A 112 -6.88 12.81 -11.22
N LEU A 113 -6.19 13.14 -12.31
CA LEU A 113 -4.77 12.85 -12.51
C LEU A 113 -3.83 13.78 -11.73
N SER A 114 -4.35 14.76 -10.99
CA SER A 114 -3.53 15.65 -10.16
C SER A 114 -3.05 15.01 -8.86
N GLN A 115 -3.60 13.84 -8.50
CA GLN A 115 -3.21 13.10 -7.31
C GLN A 115 -1.81 12.52 -7.48
N THR A 116 -1.01 12.59 -6.42
CA THR A 116 0.34 11.99 -6.38
C THR A 116 0.47 11.11 -5.15
N ILE A 117 0.94 9.88 -5.34
CA ILE A 117 1.22 8.94 -4.27
C ILE A 117 2.64 9.20 -3.77
N ARG A 118 2.76 9.72 -2.54
CA ARG A 118 4.05 9.88 -1.85
C ARG A 118 4.10 8.93 -0.67
N ILE A 119 4.95 7.91 -0.77
CA ILE A 119 5.23 6.98 0.32
C ILE A 119 6.61 7.33 0.88
N GLU A 120 6.70 7.48 2.19
CA GLU A 120 7.97 7.69 2.86
C GLU A 120 8.74 6.38 2.97
N GLY A 121 10.01 6.40 2.52
CA GLY A 121 10.92 5.26 2.58
C GLY A 121 11.25 4.65 1.22
N ASP A 122 12.29 3.81 1.20
CA ASP A 122 12.76 3.10 0.00
C ASP A 122 12.34 1.63 0.09
N ASN A 123 11.05 1.37 -0.14
CA ASN A 123 10.47 0.02 -0.09
C ASN A 123 9.57 -0.28 -1.30
N GLU A 124 9.06 -1.49 -1.32
CA GLU A 124 8.22 -2.05 -2.38
C GLU A 124 6.92 -1.25 -2.57
N LEU A 125 6.37 -0.63 -1.51
CA LEU A 125 5.20 0.27 -1.63
C LEU A 125 5.57 1.61 -2.25
N ALA A 126 6.74 2.16 -1.94
CA ALA A 126 7.24 3.38 -2.57
C ALA A 126 7.55 3.17 -4.05
N GLU A 127 8.14 2.02 -4.41
CA GLU A 127 8.35 1.62 -5.80
C GLU A 127 7.01 1.52 -6.55
N LEU A 128 6.02 0.81 -5.98
CA LEU A 128 4.69 0.70 -6.57
C LEU A 128 3.98 2.07 -6.70
N GLY A 129 4.10 2.93 -5.70
CA GLY A 129 3.59 4.31 -5.75
C GLY A 129 4.24 5.12 -6.88
N GLY A 130 5.55 4.95 -7.08
CA GLY A 130 6.29 5.54 -8.20
C GLY A 130 5.75 5.08 -9.55
N VAL A 131 5.52 3.78 -9.73
CA VAL A 131 4.95 3.21 -10.97
C VAL A 131 3.54 3.76 -11.24
N ILE A 132 2.70 3.90 -10.20
CA ILE A 132 1.35 4.48 -10.37
C ILE A 132 1.43 5.96 -10.75
N ASN A 133 2.35 6.73 -10.16
CA ASN A 133 2.55 8.13 -10.52
C ASN A 133 3.05 8.28 -11.97
N GLU A 134 3.98 7.44 -12.41
CA GLU A 134 4.46 7.42 -13.79
C GLU A 134 3.31 7.14 -14.76
N MET A 135 2.46 6.15 -14.45
CA MET A 135 1.25 5.88 -15.22
C MET A 135 0.31 7.10 -15.28
N SER A 136 0.07 7.78 -14.14
CA SER A 136 -0.76 8.99 -14.10
C SER A 136 -0.17 10.13 -14.94
N SER A 137 1.15 10.31 -14.88
CA SER A 137 1.88 11.29 -15.67
C SER A 137 1.73 11.02 -17.18
N ASN A 138 1.90 9.78 -17.60
CA ASN A 138 1.75 9.39 -19.01
C ASN A 138 0.31 9.62 -19.49
N LEU A 139 -0.70 9.32 -18.67
CA LEU A 139 -2.09 9.61 -18.99
C LEU A 139 -2.34 11.12 -19.13
N GLN A 140 -1.76 11.92 -18.23
CA GLN A 140 -1.90 13.38 -18.25
C GLN A 140 -1.28 13.98 -19.52
N GLU A 141 -0.12 13.47 -19.95
CA GLU A 141 0.55 13.89 -21.18
C GLU A 141 -0.31 13.62 -22.42
N ILE A 142 -0.88 12.42 -22.56
CA ILE A 142 -1.77 12.08 -23.68
C ILE A 142 -2.99 12.98 -23.71
N ILE A 143 -3.61 13.24 -22.56
CA ILE A 143 -4.78 14.12 -22.46
C ILE A 143 -4.42 15.55 -22.85
N HIS A 144 -3.24 16.02 -22.46
CA HIS A 144 -2.74 17.33 -22.83
C HIS A 144 -2.55 17.44 -24.36
N ILE A 145 -1.88 16.47 -24.97
CA ILE A 145 -1.70 16.41 -26.43
C ILE A 145 -3.07 16.36 -27.13
N SER A 146 -4.00 15.51 -26.65
CA SER A 146 -5.35 15.41 -27.21
C SER A 146 -6.13 16.73 -27.16
N ARG A 147 -6.00 17.51 -26.06
CA ARG A 147 -6.59 18.85 -25.95
C ARG A 147 -5.97 19.83 -26.93
N ASN A 148 -4.64 19.79 -27.11
CA ASN A 148 -3.94 20.63 -28.08
C ASN A 148 -4.37 20.30 -29.51
N THR A 149 -4.39 19.01 -29.88
CA THR A 149 -4.87 18.55 -31.18
C THR A 149 -6.30 19.01 -31.45
N ARG A 150 -7.18 18.96 -30.45
CA ARG A 150 -8.55 19.48 -30.58
C ARG A 150 -8.58 20.99 -30.82
N ALA A 151 -7.82 21.77 -30.05
CA ALA A 151 -7.77 23.22 -30.22
C ALA A 151 -7.23 23.63 -31.60
N SER A 152 -6.15 22.97 -32.07
CA SER A 152 -5.59 23.19 -33.40
C SER A 152 -6.56 22.76 -34.51
N GLY A 153 -7.32 21.69 -34.31
CA GLY A 153 -8.38 21.26 -35.22
C GLY A 153 -9.51 22.29 -35.33
N GLU A 154 -9.99 22.83 -34.20
CA GLU A 154 -10.99 23.90 -34.17
C GLU A 154 -10.49 25.18 -34.86
N ALA A 155 -9.22 25.56 -34.65
CA ALA A 155 -8.59 26.71 -35.32
C ALA A 155 -8.51 26.50 -36.85
N PHE A 156 -8.10 25.32 -37.30
CA PHE A 156 -8.07 24.95 -38.71
C PHE A 156 -9.46 24.99 -39.35
N LEU A 157 -10.47 24.41 -38.70
CA LEU A 157 -11.86 24.45 -39.18
C LEU A 157 -12.39 25.88 -39.28
N SER A 158 -12.08 26.74 -38.31
CA SER A 158 -12.45 28.17 -38.35
C SER A 158 -11.77 28.90 -39.49
N ALA A 159 -10.49 28.61 -39.77
CA ALA A 159 -9.77 29.20 -40.90
C ALA A 159 -10.36 28.74 -42.24
N MET A 160 -10.72 27.46 -42.34
CA MET A 160 -11.36 26.90 -43.54
C MET A 160 -12.74 27.50 -43.79
N ALA A 161 -13.54 27.71 -42.73
CA ALA A 161 -14.85 28.36 -42.83
C ALA A 161 -14.74 29.80 -43.33
N GLY A 162 -13.73 30.57 -42.87
CA GLY A 162 -13.48 31.92 -43.36
C GLY A 162 -13.09 31.95 -44.84
N ALA A 163 -12.25 31.00 -45.29
CA ALA A 163 -11.86 30.91 -46.69
C ALA A 163 -13.01 30.51 -47.65
N LEU A 164 -14.11 29.96 -47.11
CA LEU A 164 -15.32 29.58 -47.84
C LEU A 164 -16.42 30.67 -47.80
N ASP A 165 -16.13 31.87 -47.26
CA ASP A 165 -17.07 32.99 -47.23
C ASP A 165 -17.58 33.32 -48.66
N PRO A 166 -18.88 33.58 -48.86
CA PRO A 166 -19.44 34.02 -50.15
C PRO A 166 -18.76 35.25 -50.79
N ALA A 167 -17.98 36.04 -50.03
CA ALA A 167 -17.14 37.11 -50.58
C ALA A 167 -15.93 36.59 -51.40
N GLY A 168 -15.61 35.30 -51.30
CA GLY A 168 -14.40 34.66 -51.85
C GLY A 168 -13.22 34.79 -50.88
N PRO A 169 -12.18 33.93 -51.02
CA PRO A 169 -11.02 33.97 -50.14
C PRO A 169 -10.24 35.26 -50.34
N ASP A 170 -10.02 36.00 -49.25
CA ASP A 170 -9.12 37.14 -49.22
C ASP A 170 -7.68 36.70 -49.52
N ALA A 171 -6.84 37.61 -50.01
CA ALA A 171 -5.42 37.33 -50.28
C ALA A 171 -4.65 36.80 -49.05
N GLY A 172 -5.15 37.05 -47.84
CA GLY A 172 -4.59 36.57 -46.58
C GLY A 172 -5.10 35.19 -46.12
N ASP A 173 -6.17 34.66 -46.71
CA ASP A 173 -6.84 33.46 -46.20
C ASP A 173 -6.09 32.18 -46.56
N LEU A 174 -5.57 32.08 -47.78
CA LEU A 174 -4.76 30.93 -48.20
C LEU A 174 -3.48 30.76 -47.35
N PRO A 175 -2.65 31.80 -47.14
CA PRO A 175 -1.50 31.71 -46.24
C PRO A 175 -1.86 31.43 -44.78
N ARG A 176 -3.03 31.90 -44.32
CA ARG A 176 -3.53 31.61 -42.98
C ARG A 176 -3.94 30.15 -42.85
N LEU A 177 -4.74 29.65 -43.79
CA LEU A 177 -5.18 28.25 -43.84
C LEU A 177 -3.99 27.30 -43.89
N GLN A 178 -2.97 27.63 -44.68
CA GLN A 178 -1.76 26.83 -44.76
C GLN A 178 -1.00 26.77 -43.42
N ARG A 179 -0.86 27.91 -42.71
CA ARG A 179 -0.24 27.93 -41.38
C ARG A 179 -1.00 27.10 -40.35
N GLU A 180 -2.33 27.21 -40.33
CA GLU A 180 -3.17 26.42 -39.41
C GLU A 180 -3.13 24.93 -39.77
N MET A 181 -3.12 24.58 -41.06
CA MET A 181 -2.97 23.20 -41.53
C MET A 181 -1.64 22.58 -41.10
N ASP A 182 -0.54 23.33 -41.26
CA ASP A 182 0.80 22.88 -40.85
C ASP A 182 0.85 22.68 -39.32
N GLY A 183 0.26 23.59 -38.55
CA GLY A 183 0.12 23.47 -37.10
C GLY A 183 -0.71 22.25 -36.68
N PHE A 184 -1.88 22.06 -37.29
CA PHE A 184 -2.75 20.91 -37.02
C PHE A 184 -2.08 19.58 -37.37
N ARG A 185 -1.38 19.50 -38.51
CA ARG A 185 -0.62 18.32 -38.91
C ARG A 185 0.49 17.99 -37.92
N SER A 186 1.22 18.98 -37.44
CA SER A 186 2.26 18.78 -36.43
C SER A 186 1.69 18.20 -35.13
N GLU A 187 0.53 18.69 -34.67
CA GLU A 187 -0.13 18.18 -33.47
C GLU A 187 -0.70 16.77 -33.66
N LEU A 188 -1.18 16.44 -34.87
CA LEU A 188 -1.60 15.07 -35.21
C LEU A 188 -0.42 14.09 -35.20
N ASP A 189 0.74 14.50 -35.71
CA ASP A 189 1.96 13.68 -35.68
C ASP A 189 2.43 13.42 -34.24
N LEU A 190 2.35 14.44 -33.35
CA LEU A 190 2.65 14.28 -31.92
C LEU A 190 1.68 13.32 -31.23
N LEU A 191 0.38 13.46 -31.51
CA LEU A 191 -0.63 12.53 -30.98
C LEU A 191 -0.41 11.10 -31.48
N GLY A 192 -0.07 10.93 -32.75
CA GLY A 192 0.27 9.63 -33.34
C GLY A 192 1.45 8.97 -32.63
N GLN A 193 2.55 9.69 -32.45
CA GLN A 193 3.73 9.19 -31.75
C GLN A 193 3.44 8.82 -30.29
N ALA A 194 2.67 9.65 -29.58
CA ALA A 194 2.28 9.37 -28.20
C ALA A 194 1.42 8.10 -28.11
N LEU A 195 0.51 7.88 -29.05
CA LEU A 195 -0.33 6.69 -29.11
C LEU A 195 0.48 5.43 -29.47
N ASP A 196 1.47 5.52 -30.37
CA ASP A 196 2.31 4.38 -30.75
C ASP A 196 3.12 3.79 -29.59
N CYS A 197 3.37 4.57 -28.52
CA CYS A 197 3.97 4.06 -27.29
C CYS A 197 3.05 3.09 -26.51
N PHE A 198 1.74 3.09 -26.77
CA PHE A 198 0.78 2.24 -26.07
C PHE A 198 0.42 1.01 -26.90
N LYS A 199 0.47 -0.16 -26.24
CA LYS A 199 -0.08 -1.40 -26.82
C LYS A 199 -1.59 -1.43 -26.61
N PHE A 200 -2.34 -1.02 -27.63
CA PHE A 200 -3.79 -1.13 -27.63
C PHE A 200 -4.24 -2.57 -27.91
N TYR A 201 -5.36 -2.97 -27.28
CA TYR A 201 -6.07 -4.18 -27.68
C TYR A 201 -6.66 -3.97 -29.08
N THR A 202 -6.32 -4.84 -30.03
CA THR A 202 -7.01 -4.89 -31.32
C THR A 202 -8.38 -5.53 -31.10
N ILE A 203 -9.46 -4.74 -31.16
CA ILE A 203 -10.81 -5.29 -31.27
C ILE A 203 -10.88 -5.94 -32.66
N PRO A 204 -11.07 -7.26 -32.79
CA PRO A 204 -11.30 -7.88 -34.09
C PRO A 204 -12.48 -7.17 -34.72
N LYS A 205 -12.33 -6.63 -35.94
CA LYS A 205 -13.47 -6.12 -36.69
C LYS A 205 -14.49 -7.27 -36.72
N ALA A 206 -15.70 -7.03 -36.21
CA ALA A 206 -16.79 -7.96 -36.42
C ALA A 206 -16.96 -8.07 -37.93
N ASP A 207 -16.83 -9.29 -38.47
CA ASP A 207 -17.11 -9.57 -39.86
C ASP A 207 -18.57 -9.16 -40.13
N THR A 208 -18.75 -8.03 -40.81
CA THR A 208 -20.02 -7.60 -41.42
C THR A 208 -19.90 -7.66 -42.92
#